data_AF-A0A662AJ58-F1
#
_entry.id   AF-A0A662AJ58-F1
#
_cell.length_a   1.000
_cell.length_b   1.000
_cell.length_c   1.000
_cell.angle_alpha   90.00
_cell.angle_beta   90.00
_cell.angle_gamma   90.00
#
_symmetry.space_group_name_H-M   'P 1'
#
loop_
_entity.id
_entity.type
_entity.pdbx_description
1 polymer ?
#
loop_
_entity_poly.entity_id
_entity_poly.type
_entity_poly.pdbx_seq_one_letter_code
_entity_poly.pdbx_strand_id
1 'polypeptide(L)'
;MKLIYTFILLSFVFSLNAQVNKTSKRKIIEIEKEKKDFENNFFEDFEANFEEDNTNYLVNTTPCYIPSWLFNVPKSTNDYIYAIGISDPGMDSADAIQLASVRAKSIVALLNNSNIRNVTDFYSNLKSNANENMFEYYSQILASRKVSNDSIINSFYTKYDEAVVLLRIPTNIINSDDYDFITMDCKLYKMDMNMEYATQYEAMFEIDANKYNEDTCFTSHYILTEVNNNVDILTEYMDNKISIPNYYFNYKIFVNDSNSNQLSADNGLWKEYIKSILLKVLNLSQINSVKVKTMRENYSSIYEKMTREVSNNNLQFDIDNIQVIDNRLKVGISICPDN
;
A
#
# COMPACT_ATOMS: atom_id res chain seq x y z
N MET A 1 56.91 -7.00 -3.50
CA MET A 1 55.70 -7.84 -3.70
C MET A 1 54.54 -7.42 -2.79
N LYS A 2 54.70 -7.34 -1.45
CA LYS A 2 53.62 -6.92 -0.53
C LYS A 2 52.95 -5.57 -0.87
N LEU A 3 53.72 -4.55 -1.27
CA LEU A 3 53.21 -3.21 -1.59
C LEU A 3 52.23 -3.18 -2.79
N ILE A 4 52.42 -4.08 -3.77
CA ILE A 4 51.60 -4.15 -4.99
C ILE A 4 50.23 -4.75 -4.64
N TYR A 5 50.18 -5.77 -3.79
CA TYR A 5 48.93 -6.39 -3.34
C TYR A 5 48.07 -5.40 -2.53
N THR A 6 48.67 -4.59 -1.66
CA THR A 6 47.93 -3.57 -0.90
C THR A 6 47.31 -2.52 -1.83
N PHE A 7 48.02 -2.11 -2.89
CA PHE A 7 47.52 -1.12 -3.83
C PHE A 7 46.37 -1.65 -4.70
N ILE A 8 46.43 -2.92 -5.12
CA ILE A 8 45.36 -3.59 -5.88
C ILE A 8 44.10 -3.77 -5.00
N LEU A 9 44.27 -4.17 -3.73
CA LEU A 9 43.15 -4.36 -2.83
C LEU A 9 42.46 -3.02 -2.51
N LEU A 10 43.24 -1.97 -2.31
CA LEU A 10 42.72 -0.62 -2.08
C LEU A 10 41.98 -0.07 -3.32
N SER A 11 42.54 -0.23 -4.52
CA SER A 11 41.87 0.21 -5.75
C SER A 11 40.58 -0.56 -6.01
N PHE A 12 40.54 -1.85 -5.69
CA PHE A 12 39.33 -2.67 -5.78
C PHE A 12 38.24 -2.18 -4.83
N VAL A 13 38.58 -1.90 -3.55
CA VAL A 13 37.65 -1.32 -2.57
C VAL A 13 37.14 0.06 -3.02
N PHE A 14 38.01 0.92 -3.56
CA PHE A 14 37.59 2.20 -4.13
C PHE A 14 36.68 2.06 -5.35
N SER A 15 36.94 1.09 -6.25
CA SER A 15 36.06 0.84 -7.40
C SER A 15 34.69 0.30 -6.98
N LEU A 16 34.63 -0.56 -5.97
CA LEU A 16 33.38 -1.07 -5.40
C LEU A 16 32.57 0.08 -4.78
N ASN A 17 33.20 0.93 -3.96
CA ASN A 17 32.53 2.09 -3.36
C ASN A 17 32.05 3.10 -4.42
N ALA A 18 32.82 3.32 -5.49
CA ALA A 18 32.40 4.20 -6.59
C ALA A 18 31.21 3.64 -7.38
N GLN A 19 31.17 2.32 -7.60
CA GLN A 19 30.04 1.65 -8.25
C GLN A 19 28.77 1.71 -7.39
N VAL A 20 28.87 1.43 -6.09
CA VAL A 20 27.75 1.54 -5.14
C VAL A 20 27.17 2.96 -5.12
N ASN A 21 28.03 3.98 -5.11
CA ASN A 21 27.60 5.38 -5.16
C ASN A 21 26.93 5.76 -6.48
N LYS A 22 27.39 5.24 -7.63
CA LYS A 22 26.79 5.53 -8.94
C LYS A 22 25.40 4.88 -9.07
N THR A 23 25.24 3.66 -8.57
CA THR A 23 23.95 2.95 -8.56
C THR A 23 22.95 3.64 -7.63
N SER A 24 23.40 4.08 -6.45
CA SER A 24 22.56 4.84 -5.51
C SER A 24 22.06 6.16 -6.12
N LYS A 25 22.94 6.95 -6.75
CA LYS A 25 22.54 8.21 -7.41
C LYS A 25 21.53 8.01 -8.54
N ARG A 26 21.69 6.97 -9.37
CA ARG A 26 20.72 6.67 -10.45
C ARG A 26 19.34 6.31 -9.90
N LYS A 27 19.29 5.46 -8.87
CA LYS A 27 18.05 5.09 -8.19
C LYS A 27 17.34 6.30 -7.59
N ILE A 28 18.07 7.24 -7.00
CA ILE A 28 17.49 8.48 -6.46
C ILE A 28 16.84 9.32 -7.58
N ILE A 29 17.53 9.52 -8.71
CA ILE A 29 17.01 10.29 -9.84
C ILE A 29 15.74 9.64 -10.43
N GLU A 30 15.71 8.31 -10.48
CA GLU A 30 14.55 7.54 -10.94
C GLU A 30 13.34 7.79 -10.04
N ILE A 31 13.50 7.67 -8.72
CA ILE A 31 12.40 7.90 -7.76
C ILE A 31 11.94 9.37 -7.78
N GLU A 32 12.86 10.33 -7.96
CA GLU A 32 12.50 11.75 -8.09
C GLU A 32 11.66 12.02 -9.34
N LYS A 33 11.97 11.34 -10.45
CA LYS A 33 11.18 11.43 -11.67
C LYS A 33 9.81 10.80 -11.47
N GLU A 34 9.75 9.60 -10.88
CA GLU A 34 8.50 8.89 -10.57
C GLU A 34 7.59 9.72 -9.65
N LYS A 35 8.14 10.29 -8.57
CA LYS A 35 7.42 11.24 -7.68
C LYS A 35 6.81 12.38 -8.48
N LYS A 36 7.62 13.04 -9.31
CA LYS A 36 7.16 14.21 -10.09
C LYS A 36 6.09 13.84 -11.12
N ASP A 37 6.28 12.72 -11.83
CA ASP A 37 5.30 12.24 -12.80
C ASP A 37 3.97 11.91 -12.11
N PHE A 38 4.03 11.28 -10.93
CA PHE A 38 2.85 10.99 -10.10
C PHE A 38 2.15 12.25 -9.58
N GLU A 39 2.90 13.23 -9.09
CA GLU A 39 2.35 14.52 -8.64
C GLU A 39 1.61 15.25 -9.76
N ASN A 40 2.18 15.32 -10.97
CA ASN A 40 1.53 16.02 -12.09
C ASN A 40 0.20 15.34 -12.46
N ASN A 41 0.19 14.00 -12.53
CA ASN A 41 -1.03 13.25 -12.82
C ASN A 41 -2.07 13.42 -11.71
N PHE A 42 -1.63 13.40 -10.44
CA PHE A 42 -2.50 13.60 -9.29
C PHE A 42 -3.28 14.91 -9.37
N PHE A 43 -2.59 16.03 -9.61
CA PHE A 43 -3.25 17.34 -9.65
C PHE A 43 -4.17 17.47 -10.87
N GLU A 44 -3.79 16.93 -12.03
CA GLU A 44 -4.64 16.94 -13.23
C GLU A 44 -5.92 16.10 -13.03
N ASP A 45 -5.80 14.89 -12.50
CA ASP A 45 -6.93 13.98 -12.28
C ASP A 45 -7.83 14.44 -11.12
N PHE A 46 -7.24 15.03 -10.07
CA PHE A 46 -7.98 15.55 -8.92
C PHE A 46 -8.85 16.75 -9.31
N GLU A 47 -8.28 17.75 -9.98
CA GLU A 47 -9.03 18.95 -10.40
C GLU A 47 -10.15 18.63 -11.39
N ALA A 48 -9.98 17.59 -12.20
CA ALA A 48 -10.98 17.17 -13.19
C ALA A 48 -12.15 16.39 -12.58
N ASN A 49 -11.94 15.65 -11.49
CA ASN A 49 -12.91 14.67 -10.99
C ASN A 49 -13.47 14.97 -9.59
N PHE A 50 -12.90 15.92 -8.84
CA PHE A 50 -13.40 16.26 -7.51
C PHE A 50 -14.67 17.13 -7.59
N GLU A 51 -15.82 16.51 -7.82
CA GLU A 51 -17.10 17.14 -7.54
C GLU A 51 -17.36 17.10 -6.03
N GLU A 52 -17.63 18.25 -5.40
CA GLU A 52 -18.12 18.29 -4.00
C GLU A 52 -19.51 17.63 -3.94
N ASP A 53 -19.51 16.31 -3.81
CA ASP A 53 -20.73 15.54 -3.79
C ASP A 53 -21.37 15.68 -2.39
N ASN A 54 -22.29 16.63 -2.25
CA ASN A 54 -23.14 16.82 -1.07
C ASN A 54 -24.17 15.68 -0.95
N THR A 55 -23.71 14.44 -0.92
CA THR A 55 -24.57 13.27 -0.92
C THR A 55 -24.89 12.85 0.51
N ASN A 56 -26.19 12.80 0.81
CA ASN A 56 -26.70 12.22 2.05
C ASN A 56 -26.40 10.72 2.05
N TYR A 57 -25.39 10.31 2.83
CA TYR A 57 -25.12 8.90 3.09
C TYR A 57 -26.36 8.19 3.59
N LEU A 58 -26.75 7.09 2.94
CA LEU A 58 -27.79 6.22 3.49
C LEU A 58 -27.17 5.37 4.60
N VAL A 59 -27.65 5.57 5.83
CA VAL A 59 -27.17 4.85 7.01
C VAL A 59 -27.87 3.48 7.07
N ASN A 60 -27.14 2.41 6.78
CA ASN A 60 -27.64 1.05 7.02
C ASN A 60 -27.44 0.70 8.50
N THR A 61 -28.51 0.69 9.28
CA THR A 61 -28.45 0.53 10.75
C THR A 61 -28.18 -0.89 11.22
N THR A 62 -28.41 -1.90 10.38
CA THR A 62 -28.14 -3.30 10.76
C THR A 62 -26.71 -3.64 10.39
N PRO A 63 -25.86 -4.19 11.28
CA PRO A 63 -24.52 -4.61 10.90
C PRO A 63 -24.53 -5.93 10.11
N CYS A 64 -23.56 -6.10 9.22
CA CYS A 64 -23.20 -7.38 8.61
C CYS A 64 -22.31 -8.19 9.56
N TYR A 65 -22.68 -9.43 9.86
CA TYR A 65 -21.85 -10.30 10.69
C TYR A 65 -20.71 -10.87 9.87
N ILE A 66 -19.47 -10.59 10.26
CA ILE A 66 -18.27 -11.08 9.59
C ILE A 66 -17.78 -12.36 10.28
N PRO A 67 -17.37 -13.38 9.51
CA PRO A 67 -16.94 -14.65 10.10
C PRO A 67 -15.65 -14.51 10.90
N SER A 68 -15.56 -15.29 11.98
CA SER A 68 -14.43 -15.25 12.92
C SER A 68 -13.09 -15.66 12.27
N TRP A 69 -13.11 -16.45 11.20
CA TRP A 69 -11.88 -16.85 10.48
C TRP A 69 -11.16 -15.67 9.84
N LEU A 70 -11.85 -14.56 9.54
CA LEU A 70 -11.20 -13.33 9.04
C LEU A 70 -10.20 -12.77 10.05
N PHE A 71 -10.47 -12.96 11.34
CA PHE A 71 -9.65 -12.46 12.44
C PHE A 71 -8.71 -13.53 13.01
N ASN A 72 -8.81 -14.77 12.52
CA ASN A 72 -8.02 -15.92 12.94
C ASN A 72 -7.40 -16.60 11.71
N VAL A 73 -6.66 -15.82 10.92
CA VAL A 73 -5.98 -16.32 9.72
C VAL A 73 -4.93 -17.37 10.14
N PRO A 74 -4.88 -18.54 9.50
CA PRO A 74 -3.82 -19.51 9.76
C PRO A 74 -2.45 -18.87 9.53
N LYS A 75 -1.50 -19.12 10.44
CA LYS A 75 -0.12 -18.64 10.28
C LYS A 75 0.51 -19.28 9.05
N SER A 76 1.13 -18.47 8.20
CA SER A 76 1.95 -18.95 7.08
C SER A 76 3.07 -19.88 7.58
N THR A 77 3.34 -20.92 6.81
CA THR A 77 4.38 -21.91 7.06
C THR A 77 5.35 -21.96 5.89
N ASN A 78 6.40 -22.77 6.01
CA ASN A 78 7.31 -23.05 4.90
C ASN A 78 6.64 -23.74 3.71
N ASP A 79 5.43 -24.28 3.88
CA ASP A 79 4.70 -24.99 2.82
C ASP A 79 3.57 -24.16 2.20
N TYR A 80 2.94 -23.29 3.01
CA TYR A 80 1.77 -22.52 2.58
C TYR A 80 1.77 -21.10 3.13
N ILE A 81 1.38 -20.17 2.28
CA ILE A 81 1.06 -18.79 2.64
C ILE A 81 -0.45 -18.63 2.61
N TYR A 82 -0.99 -17.93 3.61
CA TYR A 82 -2.40 -17.60 3.68
C TYR A 82 -2.59 -16.10 3.45
N ALA A 83 -3.60 -15.72 2.66
CA ALA A 83 -3.95 -14.32 2.47
C ALA A 83 -5.44 -14.15 2.29
N ILE A 84 -5.92 -13.00 2.75
CA ILE A 84 -7.29 -12.56 2.54
C ILE A 84 -7.32 -11.59 1.37
N GLY A 85 -8.35 -11.71 0.55
CA GLY A 85 -8.73 -10.68 -0.41
C GLY A 85 -10.21 -10.38 -0.30
N ILE A 86 -10.56 -9.15 -0.67
CA ILE A 86 -11.89 -8.57 -0.46
C ILE A 86 -12.24 -7.79 -1.73
N SER A 87 -13.42 -8.04 -2.30
CA SER A 87 -13.93 -7.27 -3.44
C SER A 87 -14.51 -5.93 -2.99
N ASP A 88 -14.88 -5.08 -3.94
CA ASP A 88 -15.63 -3.87 -3.62
C ASP A 88 -17.12 -4.18 -3.40
N PRO A 89 -17.86 -3.29 -2.71
CA PRO A 89 -19.29 -3.48 -2.50
C PRO A 89 -20.11 -3.30 -3.79
N GLY A 90 -21.26 -3.98 -3.85
CA GLY A 90 -22.21 -3.85 -4.96
C GLY A 90 -21.82 -4.59 -6.25
N MET A 91 -20.87 -5.53 -6.18
CA MET A 91 -20.40 -6.29 -7.35
C MET A 91 -21.26 -7.54 -7.61
N ASP A 92 -21.26 -8.03 -8.86
CA ASP A 92 -21.79 -9.36 -9.14
C ASP A 92 -20.95 -10.44 -8.44
N SER A 93 -21.62 -11.49 -7.96
CA SER A 93 -20.97 -12.56 -7.19
C SER A 93 -19.75 -13.20 -7.90
N ALA A 94 -19.83 -13.46 -9.22
CA ALA A 94 -18.73 -14.11 -9.93
C ALA A 94 -17.50 -13.19 -10.01
N ASP A 95 -17.73 -11.92 -10.39
CA ASP A 95 -16.68 -10.90 -10.49
C ASP A 95 -16.11 -10.56 -9.11
N ALA A 96 -16.96 -10.51 -8.07
CA ALA A 96 -16.56 -10.24 -6.69
C ALA A 96 -15.57 -11.30 -6.19
N ILE A 97 -15.87 -12.60 -6.32
CA ILE A 97 -14.93 -13.66 -5.93
C ILE A 97 -13.63 -13.58 -6.72
N GLN A 98 -13.70 -13.27 -8.01
CA GLN A 98 -12.54 -13.21 -8.87
C GLN A 98 -11.62 -12.05 -8.48
N LEU A 99 -12.17 -10.85 -8.28
CA LEU A 99 -11.43 -9.69 -7.81
C LEU A 99 -10.84 -9.93 -6.41
N ALA A 100 -11.63 -10.49 -5.48
CA ALA A 100 -11.15 -10.85 -4.15
C ALA A 100 -9.98 -11.86 -4.23
N SER A 101 -10.04 -12.82 -5.14
CA SER A 101 -8.96 -13.80 -5.34
C SER A 101 -7.70 -13.15 -5.92
N VAL A 102 -7.82 -12.25 -6.90
CA VAL A 102 -6.68 -11.49 -7.44
C VAL A 102 -6.05 -10.64 -6.34
N ARG A 103 -6.85 -9.90 -5.57
CA ARG A 103 -6.37 -9.09 -4.44
C ARG A 103 -5.66 -9.93 -3.39
N ALA A 104 -6.19 -11.09 -3.02
CA ALA A 104 -5.53 -12.02 -2.10
C ALA A 104 -4.15 -12.47 -2.62
N LYS A 105 -4.05 -12.81 -3.91
CA LYS A 105 -2.77 -13.16 -4.56
C LYS A 105 -1.79 -11.99 -4.57
N SER A 106 -2.27 -10.77 -4.85
CA SER A 106 -1.46 -9.55 -4.83
C SER A 106 -0.93 -9.23 -3.43
N ILE A 107 -1.75 -9.42 -2.38
CA ILE A 107 -1.30 -9.35 -0.99
C ILE A 107 -0.18 -10.35 -0.72
N VAL A 108 -0.27 -11.59 -1.21
CA VAL A 108 0.84 -12.56 -1.07
C VAL A 108 2.11 -12.06 -1.75
N ALA A 109 2.01 -11.49 -2.95
CA ALA A 109 3.16 -10.91 -3.64
C ALA A 109 3.80 -9.80 -2.80
N LEU A 110 2.98 -8.86 -2.30
CA LEU A 110 3.41 -7.76 -1.44
C LEU A 110 4.09 -8.26 -0.16
N LEU A 111 3.56 -9.29 0.49
CA LEU A 111 4.17 -9.81 1.72
C LEU A 111 5.49 -10.56 1.46
N ASN A 112 5.73 -11.09 0.26
CA ASN A 112 6.81 -12.07 0.06
C ASN A 112 8.09 -11.62 -0.64
N ASN A 113 8.14 -10.42 -1.23
CA ASN A 113 9.38 -9.81 -1.73
C ASN A 113 9.11 -8.39 -2.23
N SER A 114 8.81 -7.47 -1.32
CA SER A 114 8.48 -6.10 -1.69
C SER A 114 9.73 -5.24 -1.84
N ASN A 115 9.93 -4.64 -3.01
CA ASN A 115 10.85 -3.52 -3.18
C ASN A 115 10.13 -2.22 -2.83
N ILE A 116 10.50 -1.61 -1.70
CA ILE A 116 9.88 -0.40 -1.18
C ILE A 116 10.85 0.76 -1.34
N ARG A 117 10.42 1.78 -2.09
CA ARG A 117 11.14 3.01 -2.38
C ARG A 117 10.42 4.16 -1.70
N ASN A 118 11.13 4.96 -0.90
CA ASN A 118 10.55 6.12 -0.23
C ASN A 118 11.36 7.36 -0.54
N VAL A 119 10.68 8.50 -0.69
CA VAL A 119 11.25 9.85 -0.63
C VAL A 119 10.42 10.66 0.34
N THR A 120 11.09 11.32 1.27
CA THR A 120 10.45 12.18 2.26
C THR A 120 11.12 13.54 2.24
N ASP A 121 10.34 14.58 2.06
CA ASP A 121 10.80 15.95 2.03
C ASP A 121 10.18 16.73 3.19
N PHE A 122 11.04 17.41 3.95
CA PHE A 122 10.64 18.30 5.03
C PHE A 122 11.09 19.72 4.70
N TYR A 123 10.11 20.61 4.55
CA TYR A 123 10.27 22.02 4.25
C TYR A 123 10.00 22.85 5.50
N SER A 124 10.86 23.83 5.77
CA SER A 124 10.72 24.74 6.91
C SER A 124 11.06 26.18 6.53
N ASN A 125 10.29 27.12 7.08
CA ASN A 125 10.55 28.56 7.01
C ASN A 125 11.22 29.01 8.31
N LEU A 126 12.41 29.62 8.23
CA LEU A 126 13.11 30.19 9.41
C LEU A 126 13.09 31.73 9.40
N LYS A 127 12.51 32.36 8.37
CA LYS A 127 12.52 33.82 8.14
C LYS A 127 11.32 34.53 8.74
N SER A 128 10.15 33.91 8.75
CA SER A 128 8.95 34.46 9.37
C SER A 128 8.85 34.05 10.84
N ASN A 129 8.20 34.87 11.68
CA ASN A 129 7.76 34.44 13.01
C ASN A 129 6.62 33.40 12.95
N ALA A 130 6.20 33.00 11.74
CA ALA A 130 5.17 32.00 11.51
C ALA A 130 5.82 30.63 11.34
N ASN A 131 5.32 29.65 12.11
CA ASN A 131 5.82 28.26 12.06
C ASN A 131 5.24 27.51 10.86
N GLU A 132 5.57 27.95 9.65
CA GLU A 132 5.14 27.30 8.41
C GLU A 132 6.06 26.12 8.08
N ASN A 133 5.49 24.92 8.03
CA ASN A 133 6.21 23.71 7.67
C ASN A 133 5.36 22.87 6.71
N MET A 134 6.03 22.22 5.76
CA MET A 134 5.39 21.28 4.84
C MET A 134 6.15 19.96 4.86
N PHE A 135 5.41 18.87 4.86
CA PHE A 135 5.93 17.52 4.83
C PHE A 135 5.33 16.80 3.63
N GLU A 136 6.19 16.33 2.74
CA GLU A 136 5.80 15.51 1.60
C GLU A 136 6.41 14.12 1.73
N TYR A 137 5.60 13.11 1.44
CA TYR A 137 5.99 11.72 1.49
C TYR A 137 5.52 11.03 0.21
N TYR A 138 6.47 10.48 -0.53
CA TYR A 138 6.20 9.60 -1.66
C TYR A 138 6.77 8.22 -1.36
N SER A 139 5.99 7.18 -1.64
CA SER A 139 6.43 5.81 -1.57
C SER A 139 5.90 5.00 -2.75
N GLN A 140 6.71 4.05 -3.21
CA GLN A 140 6.32 3.03 -4.15
C GLN A 140 6.70 1.64 -3.61
N ILE A 141 5.77 0.69 -3.69
CA ILE A 141 5.97 -0.72 -3.39
C ILE A 141 5.80 -1.49 -4.69
N LEU A 142 6.88 -2.13 -5.13
CA LEU A 142 6.88 -3.03 -6.28
C LEU A 142 7.02 -4.47 -5.78
N ALA A 143 6.03 -5.29 -6.08
CA ALA A 143 6.03 -6.69 -5.72
C ALA A 143 5.61 -7.57 -6.90
N SER A 144 6.21 -8.76 -7.00
CA SER A 144 5.81 -9.75 -7.98
C SER A 144 6.05 -11.16 -7.48
N ARG A 145 5.20 -12.11 -7.88
CA ARG A 145 5.33 -13.51 -7.50
C ARG A 145 4.65 -14.43 -8.50
N LYS A 146 5.24 -15.58 -8.76
CA LYS A 146 4.57 -16.70 -9.41
C LYS A 146 3.74 -17.49 -8.40
N VAL A 147 2.48 -17.73 -8.72
CA VAL A 147 1.51 -18.46 -7.89
C VAL A 147 1.00 -19.64 -8.71
N SER A 148 1.06 -20.85 -8.15
CA SER A 148 0.45 -22.04 -8.76
C SER A 148 -0.25 -22.86 -7.69
N ASN A 149 -1.27 -23.62 -8.10
CA ASN A 149 -2.04 -24.51 -7.22
C ASN A 149 -2.62 -23.82 -5.97
N ASP A 150 -3.07 -22.57 -6.09
CA ASP A 150 -3.79 -21.91 -5.01
C ASP A 150 -5.19 -22.50 -4.81
N SER A 151 -5.72 -22.36 -3.59
CA SER A 151 -7.06 -22.84 -3.26
C SER A 151 -7.77 -21.87 -2.33
N ILE A 152 -9.05 -21.60 -2.62
CA ILE A 152 -9.94 -20.89 -1.70
C ILE A 152 -10.30 -21.87 -0.58
N ILE A 153 -9.87 -21.57 0.64
CA ILE A 153 -10.16 -22.39 1.83
C ILE A 153 -11.51 -22.01 2.40
N ASN A 154 -11.75 -20.71 2.56
CA ASN A 154 -13.01 -20.15 3.00
C ASN A 154 -13.42 -19.00 2.10
N SER A 155 -14.73 -18.81 1.94
CA SER A 155 -15.31 -17.62 1.33
C SER A 155 -16.53 -17.17 2.12
N PHE A 156 -16.86 -15.89 2.02
CA PHE A 156 -18.01 -15.28 2.64
C PHE A 156 -18.49 -14.10 1.79
N TYR A 157 -19.80 -13.91 1.69
CA TYR A 157 -20.39 -12.74 1.08
C TYR A 157 -21.01 -11.86 2.15
N THR A 158 -20.64 -10.59 2.14
CA THR A 158 -21.31 -9.60 2.97
C THR A 158 -22.70 -9.32 2.39
N LYS A 159 -23.59 -8.75 3.21
CA LYS A 159 -24.89 -8.24 2.70
C LYS A 159 -24.76 -7.00 1.81
N TYR A 160 -23.53 -6.52 1.61
CA TYR A 160 -23.18 -5.38 0.77
C TYR A 160 -22.58 -5.84 -0.56
N ASP A 161 -22.73 -7.13 -0.88
CA ASP A 161 -22.23 -7.77 -2.10
C ASP A 161 -20.69 -7.72 -2.23
N GLU A 162 -19.98 -7.73 -1.10
CA GLU A 162 -18.54 -7.93 -1.09
C GLU A 162 -18.23 -9.41 -0.91
N ALA A 163 -17.38 -9.96 -1.77
CA ALA A 163 -16.77 -11.26 -1.57
C ALA A 163 -15.51 -11.12 -0.70
N VAL A 164 -15.42 -11.94 0.34
CA VAL A 164 -14.25 -12.10 1.21
C VAL A 164 -13.73 -13.52 1.01
N VAL A 165 -12.48 -13.67 0.58
CA VAL A 165 -11.86 -14.98 0.35
C VAL A 165 -10.61 -15.15 1.19
N LEU A 166 -10.41 -16.36 1.71
CA LEU A 166 -9.16 -16.81 2.31
C LEU A 166 -8.48 -17.79 1.36
N LEU A 167 -7.37 -17.37 0.76
CA LEU A 167 -6.55 -18.22 -0.08
C LEU A 167 -5.48 -18.94 0.74
N ARG A 168 -5.19 -20.18 0.32
CA ARG A 168 -3.98 -20.92 0.67
C ARG A 168 -3.15 -21.13 -0.59
N ILE A 169 -1.91 -20.66 -0.55
CA ILE A 169 -0.98 -20.66 -1.68
C ILE A 169 0.27 -21.46 -1.30
N PRO A 170 0.64 -22.51 -2.03
CA PRO A 170 1.91 -23.20 -1.82
C PRO A 170 3.10 -22.25 -1.94
N THR A 171 4.07 -22.36 -1.04
CA THR A 171 5.33 -21.59 -1.09
C THR A 171 6.21 -22.07 -2.23
N ASN A 172 6.30 -23.39 -2.41
CA ASN A 172 7.08 -24.04 -3.44
C ASN A 172 6.30 -24.04 -4.76
N ILE A 173 6.81 -23.26 -5.71
CA ILE A 173 6.35 -23.33 -7.09
C ILE A 173 6.86 -24.66 -7.64
N ILE A 174 5.97 -25.63 -7.79
CA ILE A 174 6.25 -26.79 -8.62
C ILE A 174 6.51 -26.24 -10.01
N ASN A 175 7.57 -26.69 -10.70
CA ASN A 175 7.86 -26.32 -12.09
C ASN A 175 6.74 -26.85 -13.02
N SER A 176 5.54 -26.32 -12.88
CA SER A 176 4.42 -26.48 -13.79
C SER A 176 4.47 -25.31 -14.77
N ASP A 177 4.18 -25.59 -16.03
CA ASP A 177 3.96 -24.55 -17.04
C ASP A 177 2.70 -23.73 -16.72
N ASP A 178 1.79 -24.28 -15.90
CA ASP A 178 0.60 -23.61 -15.38
C ASP A 178 0.92 -22.84 -14.08
N TYR A 179 1.11 -21.52 -14.21
CA TYR A 179 1.22 -20.59 -13.09
C TYR A 179 0.65 -19.21 -13.44
N ASP A 180 0.12 -18.53 -12.43
CA ASP A 180 -0.22 -17.11 -12.49
C ASP A 180 1.02 -16.28 -12.13
N PHE A 181 1.37 -15.31 -12.97
CA PHE A 181 2.31 -14.25 -12.63
C PHE A 181 1.55 -13.06 -12.05
N ILE A 182 1.77 -12.79 -10.76
CA ILE A 182 1.12 -11.72 -10.02
C ILE A 182 2.08 -10.54 -9.91
N THR A 183 1.60 -9.34 -10.21
CA THR A 183 2.30 -8.09 -9.93
C THR A 183 1.41 -7.16 -9.09
N MET A 184 2.06 -6.39 -8.24
CA MET A 184 1.43 -5.34 -7.45
C MET A 184 2.36 -4.12 -7.45
N ASP A 185 1.86 -2.99 -7.94
CA ASP A 185 2.49 -1.68 -7.82
C ASP A 185 1.59 -0.83 -6.92
N CYS A 186 2.12 -0.39 -5.77
CA CYS A 186 1.40 0.50 -4.86
C CYS A 186 2.16 1.79 -4.71
N LYS A 187 1.51 2.92 -5.01
CA LYS A 187 2.07 4.25 -4.83
C LYS A 187 1.29 4.97 -3.72
N LEU A 188 2.02 5.64 -2.85
CA LEU A 188 1.45 6.55 -1.86
C LEU A 188 2.12 7.91 -2.03
N TYR A 189 1.32 8.93 -2.28
CA TYR A 189 1.71 10.32 -2.07
C TYR A 189 0.96 10.87 -0.88
N LYS A 190 1.64 11.62 -0.02
CA LYS A 190 1.05 12.29 1.13
C LYS A 190 1.70 13.66 1.32
N MET A 191 0.87 14.67 1.60
CA MET A 191 1.29 16.01 1.95
C MET A 191 0.59 16.46 3.24
N ASP A 192 1.38 16.93 4.21
CA ASP A 192 0.89 17.66 5.39
C ASP A 192 1.46 19.08 5.35
N MET A 193 0.61 20.10 5.28
CA MET A 193 1.01 21.50 5.33
C MET A 193 0.46 22.16 6.60
N ASN A 194 1.36 22.70 7.42
CA ASN A 194 1.00 23.53 8.57
C ASN A 194 1.25 24.99 8.22
N MET A 195 0.18 25.75 8.11
CA MET A 195 0.18 27.21 7.95
C MET A 195 -0.20 27.88 9.28
N GLU A 196 0.02 29.19 9.39
CA GLU A 196 -0.23 29.94 10.64
C GLU A 196 -1.67 29.77 11.19
N TYR A 197 -2.66 29.59 10.31
CA TYR A 197 -4.08 29.52 10.67
C TYR A 197 -4.79 28.26 10.19
N ALA A 198 -4.10 27.33 9.52
CA ALA A 198 -4.73 26.16 8.92
C ALA A 198 -3.76 24.99 8.78
N THR A 199 -4.30 23.78 8.81
CA THR A 199 -3.60 22.56 8.45
C THR A 199 -4.28 21.95 7.23
N GLN A 200 -3.51 21.62 6.21
CA GLN A 200 -4.00 20.94 5.01
C GLN A 200 -3.38 19.55 4.95
N TYR A 201 -4.23 18.55 4.75
CA TYR A 201 -3.83 17.16 4.60
C TYR A 201 -4.31 16.61 3.26
N GLU A 202 -3.41 16.00 2.52
CA GLU A 202 -3.71 15.31 1.28
C GLU A 202 -2.98 13.97 1.25
N ALA A 203 -3.64 12.92 0.77
CA ALA A 203 -3.01 11.66 0.48
C ALA A 203 -3.68 10.97 -0.71
N MET A 204 -2.89 10.31 -1.55
CA MET A 204 -3.38 9.44 -2.61
C MET A 204 -2.68 8.09 -2.54
N PHE A 205 -3.47 7.03 -2.47
CA PHE A 205 -3.03 5.65 -2.62
C PHE A 205 -3.47 5.14 -3.99
N GLU A 206 -2.53 4.73 -4.82
CA GLU A 206 -2.79 4.05 -6.10
C GLU A 206 -2.29 2.62 -5.99
N ILE A 207 -3.10 1.66 -6.44
CA ILE A 207 -2.79 0.23 -6.39
C ILE A 207 -3.15 -0.39 -7.74
N ASP A 208 -2.14 -0.86 -8.44
CA ASP A 208 -2.27 -1.70 -9.62
C ASP A 208 -1.97 -3.16 -9.24
N ALA A 209 -3.00 -4.00 -9.29
CA ALA A 209 -2.90 -5.43 -9.02
C ALA A 209 -3.22 -6.19 -10.31
N ASN A 210 -2.21 -6.91 -10.84
CA ASN A 210 -2.36 -7.64 -12.09
C ASN A 210 -2.03 -9.12 -11.93
N LYS A 211 -2.76 -9.96 -12.68
CA LYS A 211 -2.54 -11.39 -12.80
C LYS A 211 -2.46 -11.75 -14.27
N TYR A 212 -1.36 -12.38 -14.67
CA TYR A 212 -1.14 -12.84 -16.04
C TYR A 212 -0.89 -14.34 -16.05
N ASN A 213 -1.52 -15.05 -16.97
CA ASN A 213 -1.10 -16.39 -17.40
C ASN A 213 -1.17 -16.46 -18.94
N GLU A 214 -0.89 -17.62 -19.53
CA GLU A 214 -0.83 -17.76 -20.99
C GLU A 214 -2.17 -17.40 -21.69
N ASP A 215 -3.30 -17.61 -21.00
CA ASP A 215 -4.64 -17.48 -21.58
C ASP A 215 -5.42 -16.24 -21.10
N THR A 216 -5.07 -15.68 -19.94
CA THR A 216 -5.87 -14.68 -19.23
C THR A 216 -5.02 -13.58 -18.60
N CYS A 217 -5.54 -12.37 -18.69
CA CYS A 217 -5.00 -11.17 -18.05
C CYS A 217 -6.10 -10.58 -17.18
N PHE A 218 -5.84 -10.43 -15.88
CA PHE A 218 -6.71 -9.71 -14.96
C PHE A 218 -6.01 -8.47 -14.46
N THR A 219 -6.71 -7.34 -14.55
CA THR A 219 -6.24 -6.03 -14.11
C THR A 219 -7.20 -5.48 -13.07
N SER A 220 -6.66 -4.97 -11.97
CA SER A 220 -7.40 -4.19 -10.98
C SER A 220 -6.61 -2.93 -10.69
N HIS A 221 -7.25 -1.80 -10.88
CA HIS A 221 -6.71 -0.49 -10.58
C HIS A 221 -7.58 0.16 -9.50
N TYR A 222 -6.96 0.61 -8.42
CA TYR A 222 -7.65 1.16 -7.26
C TYR A 222 -6.96 2.44 -6.83
N ILE A 223 -7.70 3.54 -6.77
CA ILE A 223 -7.24 4.83 -6.26
C ILE A 223 -8.10 5.19 -5.04
N LEU A 224 -7.42 5.57 -3.94
CA LEU A 224 -8.02 6.15 -2.75
C LEU A 224 -7.40 7.53 -2.53
N THR A 225 -8.21 8.57 -2.62
CA THR A 225 -7.80 9.95 -2.41
C THR A 225 -8.42 10.46 -1.11
N GLU A 226 -7.60 11.08 -0.26
CA GLU A 226 -8.00 11.67 1.01
C GLU A 226 -7.59 13.13 1.02
N VAL A 227 -8.55 14.04 1.17
CA VAL A 227 -8.30 15.47 1.32
C VAL A 227 -9.01 15.96 2.55
N ASN A 228 -8.23 16.29 3.58
CA ASN A 228 -8.70 16.59 4.93
C ASN A 228 -9.59 15.45 5.48
N ASN A 229 -10.92 15.64 5.49
CA ASN A 229 -11.89 14.66 5.95
C ASN A 229 -12.67 13.98 4.80
N ASN A 230 -12.42 14.40 3.56
CA ASN A 230 -13.09 13.86 2.39
C ASN A 230 -12.31 12.68 1.85
N VAL A 231 -13.03 11.66 1.43
CA VAL A 231 -12.46 10.43 0.88
C VAL A 231 -13.16 10.14 -0.44
N ASP A 232 -12.38 9.95 -1.49
CA ASP A 232 -12.85 9.52 -2.81
C ASP A 232 -12.15 8.21 -3.21
N ILE A 233 -12.89 7.36 -3.93
CA ILE A 233 -12.39 6.07 -4.40
C ILE A 233 -12.81 5.84 -5.82
N LEU A 234 -11.80 5.57 -6.65
CA LEU A 234 -11.98 5.04 -7.98
C LEU A 234 -11.52 3.59 -7.98
N THR A 235 -12.33 2.71 -8.57
CA THR A 235 -11.91 1.33 -8.78
C THR A 235 -12.29 0.87 -10.17
N GLU A 236 -11.32 0.28 -10.85
CA GLU A 236 -11.47 -0.33 -12.16
C GLU A 236 -11.06 -1.80 -12.09
N TYR A 237 -11.88 -2.66 -12.70
CA TYR A 237 -11.64 -4.09 -12.80
C TYR A 237 -11.95 -4.54 -14.22
N MET A 238 -10.95 -5.13 -14.89
CA MET A 238 -11.09 -5.58 -16.29
C MET A 238 -11.63 -4.45 -17.20
N ASP A 239 -11.05 -3.25 -17.07
CA ASP A 239 -11.43 -2.02 -17.78
C ASP A 239 -12.86 -1.49 -17.48
N ASN A 240 -13.55 -2.06 -16.48
CA ASN A 240 -14.86 -1.58 -16.04
C ASN A 240 -14.72 -0.81 -14.73
N LYS A 241 -15.24 0.42 -14.70
CA LYS A 241 -15.38 1.19 -13.46
C LYS A 241 -16.43 0.55 -12.55
N ILE A 242 -16.05 0.29 -11.30
CA ILE A 242 -16.95 -0.21 -10.26
C ILE A 242 -17.53 1.00 -9.53
N SER A 243 -18.86 1.11 -9.54
CA SER A 243 -19.55 2.13 -8.75
C SER A 243 -19.75 1.63 -7.33
N ILE A 244 -19.02 2.22 -6.38
CA ILE A 244 -19.17 1.89 -4.96
C ILE A 244 -20.40 2.64 -4.43
N PRO A 245 -21.39 1.94 -3.84
CA PRO A 245 -22.54 2.59 -3.25
C PRO A 245 -22.13 3.53 -2.10
N ASN A 246 -22.71 4.73 -2.07
CA ASN A 246 -22.40 5.72 -1.05
C ASN A 246 -23.14 5.43 0.28
N TYR A 247 -22.64 4.44 1.04
CA TYR A 247 -23.23 3.94 2.28
C TYR A 247 -22.22 3.91 3.43
N TYR A 248 -22.72 4.01 4.67
CA TYR A 248 -21.96 3.55 5.82
C TYR A 248 -22.09 2.02 5.94
N PHE A 249 -20.98 1.33 5.72
CA PHE A 249 -20.90 -0.13 5.81
C PHE A 249 -20.58 -0.53 7.25
N ASN A 250 -21.55 -1.14 7.93
CA ASN A 250 -21.42 -1.55 9.32
C ASN A 250 -21.14 -3.04 9.40
N TYR A 251 -20.04 -3.41 10.03
CA TYR A 251 -19.60 -4.79 10.24
C TYR A 251 -19.54 -5.10 11.72
N LYS A 252 -19.96 -6.31 12.10
CA LYS A 252 -19.87 -6.81 13.46
C LYS A 252 -19.16 -8.15 13.47
N ILE A 253 -18.16 -8.27 14.33
CA ILE A 253 -17.42 -9.52 14.46
C ILE A 253 -18.23 -10.50 15.32
N PHE A 254 -18.37 -11.73 14.85
CA PHE A 254 -18.89 -12.82 15.66
C PHE A 254 -17.79 -13.32 16.62
N VAL A 255 -17.58 -12.61 17.73
CA VAL A 255 -16.76 -13.09 18.86
C VAL A 255 -17.68 -13.30 20.06
N ASN A 256 -17.50 -14.39 20.79
CA ASN A 256 -18.29 -14.74 21.96
C ASN A 256 -18.11 -13.77 23.16
N ASP A 257 -17.30 -12.71 23.03
CA ASP A 257 -17.04 -11.73 24.08
C ASP A 257 -18.01 -10.55 24.01
N SER A 258 -18.50 -10.14 25.18
CA SER A 258 -19.55 -9.14 25.40
C SER A 258 -19.23 -7.71 24.96
N ASN A 259 -18.00 -7.45 24.51
CA ASN A 259 -17.63 -6.17 23.89
C ASN A 259 -17.75 -6.32 22.37
N SER A 260 -18.88 -5.89 21.82
CA SER A 260 -19.10 -5.93 20.38
C SER A 260 -18.14 -4.99 19.66
N ASN A 261 -17.07 -5.56 19.09
CA ASN A 261 -16.21 -4.86 18.15
C ASN A 261 -17.00 -4.63 16.86
N GLN A 262 -17.54 -3.42 16.70
CA GLN A 262 -18.17 -2.95 15.48
C GLN A 262 -17.15 -2.14 14.68
N LEU A 263 -17.20 -2.28 13.36
CA LEU A 263 -16.43 -1.51 12.39
C LEU A 263 -17.43 -0.80 11.47
N SER A 264 -17.38 0.52 11.41
CA SER A 264 -18.05 1.32 10.40
C SER A 264 -17.02 1.78 9.38
N ALA A 265 -17.20 1.40 8.12
CA ALA A 265 -16.35 1.78 7.01
C ALA A 265 -17.16 2.58 5.98
N ASP A 266 -16.58 3.64 5.44
CA ASP A 266 -17.32 4.56 4.55
C ASP A 266 -17.32 4.10 3.08
N ASN A 267 -16.53 3.08 2.72
CA ASN A 267 -16.43 2.58 1.34
C ASN A 267 -16.05 1.09 1.26
N GLY A 268 -16.66 0.26 2.10
CA GLY A 268 -16.40 -1.18 2.10
C GLY A 268 -15.20 -1.60 2.96
N LEU A 269 -15.09 -2.92 3.13
CA LEU A 269 -14.10 -3.56 3.98
C LEU A 269 -12.71 -3.61 3.33
N TRP A 270 -12.64 -3.63 1.99
CA TRP A 270 -11.37 -3.62 1.26
C TRP A 270 -10.53 -2.38 1.59
N LYS A 271 -11.12 -1.18 1.55
CA LYS A 271 -10.45 0.09 1.91
C LYS A 271 -9.74 0.00 3.25
N GLU A 272 -10.47 -0.39 4.30
CA GLU A 272 -9.94 -0.47 5.65
C GLU A 272 -8.81 -1.51 5.76
N TYR A 273 -8.98 -2.66 5.09
CA TYR A 273 -8.01 -3.75 5.11
C TYR A 273 -6.72 -3.37 4.40
N ILE A 274 -6.80 -2.91 3.15
CA ILE A 274 -5.62 -2.60 2.35
C ILE A 274 -4.87 -1.39 2.91
N LYS A 275 -5.59 -0.34 3.35
CA LYS A 275 -4.99 0.83 3.99
C LYS A 275 -4.22 0.44 5.25
N SER A 276 -4.79 -0.42 6.09
CA SER A 276 -4.10 -0.89 7.29
C SER A 276 -2.83 -1.69 6.96
N ILE A 277 -2.85 -2.52 5.91
CA ILE A 277 -1.66 -3.28 5.47
C ILE A 277 -0.59 -2.32 4.97
N LEU A 278 -0.93 -1.45 4.02
CA LEU A 278 0.01 -0.55 3.36
C LEU A 278 0.66 0.39 4.37
N LEU A 279 -0.13 1.05 5.23
CA LEU A 279 0.43 1.95 6.25
C LEU A 279 1.40 1.23 7.19
N LYS A 280 1.11 -0.03 7.54
CA LYS A 280 1.99 -0.80 8.43
C LYS A 280 3.28 -1.23 7.72
N VAL A 281 3.19 -1.70 6.48
CA VAL A 281 4.34 -2.06 5.63
C VAL A 281 5.24 -0.85 5.40
N LEU A 282 4.66 0.30 5.06
CA LEU A 282 5.39 1.54 4.85
C LEU A 282 6.09 2.02 6.12
N ASN A 283 5.40 2.00 7.27
CA ASN A 283 6.01 2.35 8.57
C ASN A 283 7.21 1.44 8.89
N LEU A 284 7.06 0.12 8.73
CA LEU A 284 8.15 -0.83 8.94
C LEU A 284 9.33 -0.58 7.98
N SER A 285 9.06 -0.17 6.74
CA SER A 285 10.10 0.15 5.76
C SER A 285 10.94 1.37 6.13
N GLN A 286 10.37 2.32 6.88
CA GLN A 286 11.07 3.54 7.28
C GLN A 286 12.12 3.29 8.38
N ILE A 287 12.03 2.19 9.14
CA ILE A 287 12.99 1.86 10.20
C ILE A 287 14.42 1.74 9.64
N ASN A 288 14.56 1.36 8.37
CA ASN A 288 15.85 1.18 7.69
C ASN A 288 16.20 2.33 6.73
N SER A 289 15.60 3.52 6.88
CA SER A 289 15.87 4.64 5.98
C SER A 289 17.25 5.26 6.20
N VAL A 290 17.87 5.72 5.12
CA VAL A 290 19.12 6.49 5.16
C VAL A 290 18.80 7.96 4.89
N LYS A 291 19.28 8.86 5.75
CA LYS A 291 19.17 10.31 5.52
C LYS A 291 20.22 10.72 4.49
N VAL A 292 19.80 11.12 3.30
CA VAL A 292 20.74 11.33 2.18
C VAL A 292 21.04 12.80 1.91
N LYS A 293 20.22 13.79 2.33
CA LYS A 293 20.52 15.18 1.94
C LYS A 293 19.84 16.24 2.81
N THR A 294 20.62 17.21 3.30
CA THR A 294 20.09 18.50 3.75
C THR A 294 20.48 19.56 2.72
N MET A 295 19.51 20.13 2.02
CA MET A 295 19.75 21.29 1.15
C MET A 295 19.46 22.56 1.96
N ARG A 296 20.43 23.47 2.05
CA ARG A 296 20.33 24.75 2.78
C ARG A 296 20.28 25.97 1.86
N GLU A 297 19.83 25.78 0.62
CA GLU A 297 19.70 26.87 -0.34
C GLU A 297 18.22 27.22 -0.46
N ASN A 298 17.89 28.53 -0.50
CA ASN A 298 16.51 29.05 -0.55
C ASN A 298 15.71 28.27 -1.61
N TYR A 299 14.89 27.31 -1.15
CA TYR A 299 14.20 26.38 -2.04
C TYR A 299 13.05 27.08 -2.76
N SER A 300 12.33 27.94 -2.02
CA SER A 300 11.31 28.82 -2.57
C SER A 300 11.30 30.18 -1.84
N SER A 301 10.42 31.09 -2.26
CA SER A 301 10.19 32.35 -1.54
C SER A 301 9.65 32.15 -0.12
N ILE A 302 9.08 30.98 0.17
CA ILE A 302 8.42 30.64 1.43
C ILE A 302 9.29 29.67 2.27
N TYR A 303 9.97 28.70 1.65
CA TYR A 303 10.75 27.68 2.38
C TYR A 303 12.26 27.86 2.19
N GLU A 304 12.98 27.98 3.31
CA GLU A 304 14.43 28.20 3.29
C GLU A 304 15.27 26.93 3.35
N LYS A 305 14.74 25.90 4.03
CA LYS A 305 15.44 24.66 4.28
C LYS A 305 14.58 23.49 3.85
N MET A 306 15.17 22.61 3.04
CA MET A 306 14.61 21.32 2.66
C MET A 306 15.53 20.19 3.18
N THR A 307 14.97 19.29 3.96
CA THR A 307 15.65 18.04 4.34
C THR A 307 14.99 16.89 3.61
N ARG A 308 15.79 16.08 2.91
CA ARG A 308 15.33 14.94 2.11
C ARG A 308 15.88 13.63 2.67
N GLU A 309 14.99 12.69 2.87
CA GLU A 309 15.29 11.30 3.23
C GLU A 309 14.88 10.38 2.08
N VAL A 310 15.73 9.42 1.72
CA VAL A 310 15.45 8.48 0.63
C VAL A 310 15.82 7.07 1.11
N SER A 311 14.94 6.11 0.87
CA SER A 311 15.22 4.71 1.17
C SER A 311 14.81 3.80 0.03
N ASN A 312 15.51 2.69 -0.11
CA ASN A 312 15.15 1.62 -1.03
C ASN A 312 15.46 0.29 -0.33
N ASN A 313 14.41 -0.39 0.09
CA ASN A 313 14.49 -1.60 0.90
C ASN A 313 13.83 -2.77 0.16
N ASN A 314 14.41 -3.96 0.30
CA ASN A 314 13.71 -5.19 -0.03
C ASN A 314 13.29 -5.83 1.29
N LEU A 315 12.00 -6.04 1.48
CA LEU A 315 11.46 -6.55 2.74
C LEU A 315 10.45 -7.66 2.49
N GLN A 316 10.42 -8.58 3.44
CA GLN A 316 9.42 -9.64 3.56
C GLN A 316 8.65 -9.45 4.87
N PHE A 317 7.35 -9.75 4.82
CA PHE A 317 6.41 -9.48 5.89
C PHE A 317 5.52 -10.68 6.17
N ASP A 318 5.06 -10.77 7.42
CA ASP A 318 4.03 -11.71 7.85
C ASP A 318 2.86 -10.95 8.48
N ILE A 319 1.63 -11.40 8.21
CA ILE A 319 0.44 -10.95 8.94
C ILE A 319 0.38 -11.69 10.27
N ASP A 320 0.47 -10.95 11.36
CA ASP A 320 0.44 -11.50 12.73
C ASP A 320 -1.00 -11.66 13.23
N ASN A 321 -1.82 -10.63 13.06
CA ASN A 321 -3.20 -10.61 13.52
C ASN A 321 -4.06 -9.59 12.76
N ILE A 322 -5.37 -9.77 12.82
CA ILE A 322 -6.36 -8.81 12.33
C ILE A 322 -7.33 -8.57 13.48
N GLN A 323 -7.60 -7.30 13.79
CA GLN A 323 -8.47 -6.92 14.89
C GLN A 323 -9.18 -5.61 14.60
N VAL A 324 -10.32 -5.37 15.25
CA VAL A 324 -10.99 -4.07 15.22
C VAL A 324 -10.74 -3.38 16.54
N ILE A 325 -10.13 -2.20 16.48
CA ILE A 325 -9.82 -1.35 17.64
C ILE A 325 -10.30 0.07 17.32
N ASP A 326 -11.07 0.66 18.24
CA ASP A 326 -11.60 2.02 18.11
C ASP A 326 -12.34 2.24 16.79
N ASN A 327 -13.21 1.30 16.41
CA ASN A 327 -13.95 1.32 15.15
C ASN A 327 -13.07 1.35 13.88
N ARG A 328 -11.84 0.84 13.96
CA ARG A 328 -10.92 0.74 12.83
C ARG A 328 -10.36 -0.67 12.71
N LEU A 329 -10.25 -1.16 11.47
CA LEU A 329 -9.56 -2.40 11.19
C LEU A 329 -8.05 -2.18 11.31
N LYS A 330 -7.39 -3.01 12.12
CA LYS A 330 -5.94 -3.00 12.29
C LYS A 330 -5.39 -4.37 11.95
N VAL A 331 -4.46 -4.39 11.00
CA VAL A 331 -3.67 -5.56 10.62
C VAL A 331 -2.29 -5.43 11.25
N GLY A 332 -1.96 -6.34 12.15
CA GLY A 332 -0.61 -6.50 12.68
C GLY A 332 0.27 -7.15 11.62
N ILE A 333 1.41 -6.52 11.34
CA ILE A 333 2.41 -7.03 10.40
C ILE A 333 3.77 -6.93 11.08
N SER A 334 4.59 -7.95 10.87
CA SER A 334 5.99 -8.03 11.29
C SER A 334 6.91 -8.24 10.10
N ILE A 335 8.17 -7.81 10.23
CA ILE A 335 9.22 -8.11 9.23
C ILE A 335 9.71 -9.54 9.48
N CYS A 336 9.75 -10.35 8.43
CA CYS A 336 10.39 -11.67 8.51
C CYS A 336 11.91 -11.47 8.64
N PRO A 337 12.60 -12.15 9.57
CA PRO A 337 14.05 -12.12 9.63
C PRO A 337 14.63 -12.62 8.30
N ASP A 338 15.65 -11.95 7.77
CA ASP A 338 16.38 -12.42 6.58
C ASP A 338 16.87 -13.86 6.84
N ASN A 339 16.41 -14.81 6.02
CA ASN A 339 16.81 -16.22 6.08
C ASN A 339 18.21 -16.46 5.54
#